data_AF-A0AAD6TMC5-F1
#
_entry.id   AF-A0AAD6TMC5-F1
#
_cell.length_a   1.000
_cell.length_b   1.000
_cell.length_c   1.000
_cell.angle_alpha   90.00
_cell.angle_beta   90.00
_cell.angle_gamma   90.00
#
_symmetry.space_group_name_H-M   'P 1'
#
loop_
_entity.id
_entity.type
_entity.pdbx_description
1 polymer ?
#
loop_
_entity_poly.entity_id
_entity_poly.type
_entity_poly.pdbx_seq_one_letter_code
_entity_poly.pdbx_strand_id
1 'polypeptide(L)'
;TSCWLFLTAQHTHANEPFYHYSSPRLLRDGKAEIEQLTNGFHKLFAALLAARKKEAKALHLQLQEAQEKNASTSRELEQAKSDAETQRQLNAEKDRLLEEYKTLLASQSR
;
A
#
# COMPACT_ATOMS: atom_id res chain seq x y z
N THR A 1 45.04 -25.34 1.97
CA THR A 1 43.81 -25.60 1.18
C THR A 1 43.93 -24.87 -0.15
N SER A 2 44.16 -25.63 -1.23
CA SER A 2 44.36 -25.12 -2.59
C SER A 2 43.03 -24.92 -3.33
N CYS A 3 42.07 -24.23 -2.71
CA CYS A 3 40.74 -24.03 -3.28
C CYS A 3 40.60 -22.69 -3.99
N TRP A 4 39.64 -22.62 -4.91
CA TRP A 4 39.13 -21.38 -5.46
C TRP A 4 38.01 -20.86 -4.56
N LEU A 5 38.08 -19.57 -4.22
CA LEU A 5 37.05 -18.88 -3.44
C LEU A 5 36.66 -17.58 -4.14
N PHE A 6 35.35 -17.36 -4.23
CA PHE A 6 34.73 -16.15 -4.72
C PHE A 6 33.60 -15.77 -3.78
N LEU A 7 33.64 -14.55 -3.24
CA LEU A 7 32.63 -14.01 -2.35
C LEU A 7 32.15 -12.68 -2.90
N THR A 8 30.84 -12.45 -2.91
CA THR A 8 30.24 -11.19 -3.34
C THR A 8 29.23 -10.71 -2.33
N ALA A 9 29.21 -9.41 -2.08
CA ALA A 9 28.20 -8.75 -1.27
C ALA A 9 27.67 -7.53 -2.02
N GLN A 10 26.35 -7.35 -2.00
CA GLN A 10 25.70 -6.16 -2.54
C GLN A 10 24.69 -5.61 -1.54
N HIS A 11 24.91 -4.37 -1.11
CA HIS A 11 23.95 -3.63 -0.28
C HIS A 11 22.80 -3.09 -1.13
N THR A 12 21.56 -3.28 -0.69
CA THR A 12 20.36 -2.97 -1.48
C THR A 12 20.03 -1.49 -1.62
N HIS A 13 20.63 -0.63 -0.78
CA HIS A 13 20.33 0.81 -0.73
C HIS A 13 21.54 1.71 -0.99
N ALA A 14 22.73 1.16 -1.25
CA ALA A 14 23.87 2.02 -1.59
C ALA A 14 23.90 2.26 -3.11
N ASN A 15 24.27 3.47 -3.52
CA ASN A 15 24.40 3.83 -4.94
C ASN A 15 25.50 3.00 -5.64
N GLU A 16 26.54 2.59 -4.92
CA GLU A 16 27.45 1.51 -5.30
C GLU A 16 27.96 0.76 -4.07
N PRO A 17 27.63 -0.54 -3.94
CA PRO A 17 28.27 -1.37 -2.92
C PRO A 17 28.47 -2.82 -3.38
N PHE A 18 28.86 -3.02 -4.64
CA PHE A 18 29.26 -4.36 -5.08
C PHE A 18 30.70 -4.62 -4.62
N TYR A 19 30.83 -5.39 -3.54
CA TYR A 19 32.12 -5.85 -3.05
C TYR A 19 32.31 -7.29 -3.46
N HIS A 20 33.47 -7.61 -4.02
CA HIS A 20 33.85 -8.98 -4.28
C HIS A 20 35.24 -9.27 -3.76
N TYR A 21 35.43 -10.50 -3.29
CA TYR A 21 36.72 -11.06 -2.96
C TYR A 21 36.95 -12.29 -3.83
N SER A 22 38.10 -12.31 -4.49
CA SER A 22 38.56 -13.45 -5.28
C SER A 22 39.87 -13.94 -4.71
N SER A 23 39.97 -15.25 -4.42
CA SER A 23 41.22 -15.84 -3.96
C SER A 23 42.36 -15.64 -4.97
N PRO A 24 43.63 -15.49 -4.52
CA PRO A 24 44.76 -15.27 -5.41
C PRO A 24 44.96 -16.34 -6.49
N ARG A 25 44.55 -17.59 -6.20
CA ARG A 25 44.59 -18.69 -7.17
C ARG A 25 43.52 -18.53 -8.25
N LEU A 26 42.30 -18.18 -7.87
CA LEU A 26 41.22 -17.94 -8.82
C LEU A 26 41.53 -16.73 -9.73
N LEU A 27 42.17 -15.68 -9.20
CA LEU A 27 42.63 -14.54 -10.01
C LEU A 27 43.67 -14.93 -11.06
N ARG A 28 44.46 -15.97 -10.81
CA ARG A 28 45.52 -16.45 -11.71
C ARG A 28 45.00 -17.45 -12.74
N ASP A 29 44.22 -18.42 -12.27
CA ASP A 29 43.84 -19.59 -13.05
C ASP A 29 42.47 -19.44 -13.71
N GLY A 30 41.61 -18.56 -13.20
CA GLY A 30 40.19 -18.48 -13.55
C GLY A 30 39.67 -17.04 -13.75
N LYS A 31 40.46 -16.20 -14.43
CA LYS A 31 40.12 -14.78 -14.64
C LYS A 31 38.84 -14.61 -15.46
N ALA A 32 38.67 -15.39 -16.53
CA ALA A 32 37.49 -15.33 -17.38
C ALA A 32 36.22 -15.73 -16.61
N GLU A 33 36.33 -16.71 -15.74
CA GLU A 33 35.28 -17.20 -14.87
C GLU A 33 34.86 -16.12 -13.86
N ILE A 34 35.83 -15.43 -13.24
CA ILE A 34 35.53 -14.30 -12.33
C ILE A 34 34.79 -13.18 -13.07
N GLU A 35 35.21 -12.83 -14.28
CA GLU A 35 34.55 -11.79 -15.07
C GLU A 35 33.11 -12.19 -15.42
N GLN A 36 32.90 -13.44 -15.83
CA GLN A 36 31.55 -13.97 -16.10
C GLN A 36 30.68 -13.97 -14.83
N LEU A 37 31.20 -14.46 -13.70
CA LEU A 37 30.49 -14.48 -12.43
C LEU A 37 30.11 -13.06 -11.98
N THR A 38 31.06 -12.13 -12.03
CA THR A 38 30.84 -10.73 -11.63
C THR A 38 29.77 -10.07 -12.49
N ASN A 39 29.85 -10.24 -13.81
CA ASN A 39 28.85 -9.70 -14.74
C ASN A 39 27.48 -10.35 -14.56
N GLY A 40 27.43 -11.65 -14.30
CA GLY A 40 26.20 -12.40 -14.03
C GLY A 40 25.53 -11.92 -12.74
N PHE A 41 26.29 -11.80 -11.66
CA PHE A 41 25.81 -11.27 -10.38
C PHE A 41 25.29 -9.85 -10.52
N HIS A 42 26.04 -8.97 -11.20
CA HIS A 42 25.62 -7.59 -11.40
C HIS A 42 24.26 -7.51 -12.13
N LYS A 43 24.08 -8.28 -13.22
CA LYS A 43 22.81 -8.35 -13.97
C LYS A 43 21.66 -8.86 -13.10
N LEU A 44 21.91 -9.92 -12.32
CA LEU A 44 20.89 -10.52 -11.46
C LEU A 44 20.44 -9.54 -10.38
N PHE A 45 21.38 -8.87 -9.70
CA PHE A 45 21.05 -7.88 -8.69
C PHE A 45 20.35 -6.65 -9.28
N ALA A 46 20.77 -6.17 -10.45
CA ALA A 46 20.09 -5.09 -11.15
C ALA A 46 18.63 -5.44 -11.46
N ALA A 47 18.38 -6.65 -11.97
CA ALA A 47 17.04 -7.16 -12.23
C ALA A 47 16.19 -7.26 -10.95
N LEU A 48 16.78 -7.78 -9.86
CA LEU A 48 16.10 -7.91 -8.57
C LEU A 48 15.74 -6.54 -7.98
N LEU A 49 16.66 -5.58 -8.03
CA LEU A 49 16.40 -4.21 -7.57
C LEU A 49 15.32 -3.52 -8.41
N ALA A 50 15.32 -3.73 -9.73
CA ALA A 50 14.29 -3.21 -10.61
C ALA A 50 12.91 -3.82 -10.30
N ALA A 51 12.84 -5.14 -10.09
CA ALA A 51 11.62 -5.84 -9.70
C ALA A 51 11.08 -5.31 -8.36
N ARG A 52 11.94 -5.19 -7.35
CA ARG A 52 11.57 -4.63 -6.04
C ARG A 52 11.05 -3.19 -6.14
N LYS A 53 11.69 -2.34 -6.96
CA LYS A 53 11.22 -0.97 -7.20
C LYS A 53 9.86 -0.95 -7.89
N LYS A 54 9.60 -1.89 -8.81
CA LYS A 54 8.31 -2.03 -9.48
C LYS A 54 7.21 -2.44 -8.50
N GLU A 55 7.47 -3.43 -7.65
CA GLU A 55 6.54 -3.87 -6.60
C GLU A 55 6.24 -2.75 -5.60
N ALA A 56 7.27 -2.03 -5.13
CA ALA A 56 7.09 -0.91 -4.22
C ALA A 56 6.21 0.20 -4.83
N LYS A 57 6.40 0.50 -6.13
CA LYS A 57 5.54 1.45 -6.85
C LYS A 57 4.10 0.95 -6.98
N ALA A 58 3.91 -0.32 -7.32
CA ALA A 58 2.57 -0.91 -7.41
C ALA A 58 1.84 -0.85 -6.06
N LEU A 59 2.54 -1.18 -4.97
CA LEU A 59 1.99 -1.10 -3.62
C LEU A 59 1.64 0.35 -3.23
N HIS A 60 2.48 1.31 -3.60
CA HIS A 60 2.21 2.72 -3.36
C HIS A 60 0.95 3.20 -4.10
N LEU A 61 0.75 2.78 -5.35
CA LEU A 61 -0.48 3.10 -6.10
C LEU A 61 -1.71 2.49 -5.44
N GLN A 62 -1.65 1.22 -5.04
CA GLN A 62 -2.75 0.55 -4.33
C GLN A 62 -3.08 1.24 -2.99
N LEU A 63 -2.06 1.69 -2.26
CA LEU A 63 -2.24 2.42 -1.01
C LEU A 63 -2.93 3.76 -1.26
N GLN A 64 -2.55 4.48 -2.31
CA GLN A 64 -3.19 5.73 -2.69
C GLN A 64 -4.66 5.52 -3.08
N GLU A 65 -4.95 4.55 -3.93
CA GLU A 65 -6.33 4.20 -4.34
C GLU A 65 -7.19 3.83 -3.12
N ALA A 66 -6.64 3.03 -2.19
CA ALA A 66 -7.33 2.66 -0.96
C ALA A 66 -7.59 3.86 -0.05
N GLN A 67 -6.65 4.81 0.03
CA GLN A 67 -6.82 6.04 0.79
C GLN A 67 -7.89 6.95 0.18
N GLU A 68 -7.89 7.13 -1.14
CA GLU A 68 -8.90 7.91 -1.85
C GLU A 68 -10.30 7.33 -1.66
N LYS A 69 -10.42 6.00 -1.79
CA LYS A 69 -11.68 5.29 -1.54
C LYS A 69 -12.14 5.40 -0.08
N ASN A 70 -11.24 5.25 0.88
CA ASN A 70 -11.60 5.44 2.29
C ASN A 70 -12.04 6.87 2.57
N ALA A 71 -11.41 7.87 1.95
CA ALA A 71 -11.82 9.27 2.08
C ALA A 71 -13.20 9.52 1.47
N SER A 72 -13.51 8.94 0.31
CA SER A 72 -14.84 9.08 -0.29
C SER A 72 -15.91 8.37 0.54
N THR A 73 -15.67 7.13 0.96
CA THR A 73 -16.58 6.37 1.83
C THR A 73 -16.80 7.08 3.17
N SER A 74 -15.76 7.68 3.76
CA SER A 74 -15.90 8.45 4.99
C SER A 74 -16.77 9.70 4.79
N ARG A 75 -16.68 10.38 3.65
CA ARG A 75 -17.54 11.53 3.33
C ARG A 75 -18.99 11.10 3.13
N GLU A 76 -19.21 10.02 2.38
CA GLU A 76 -20.53 9.44 2.17
C GLU A 76 -21.18 9.00 3.48
N LEU A 77 -20.39 8.42 4.39
CA LEU A 77 -20.85 8.04 5.73
C LEU A 77 -21.34 9.25 6.53
N GLU A 78 -20.59 10.36 6.53
CA GLU A 78 -21.01 11.55 7.29
C GLU A 78 -22.20 12.26 6.66
N GLN A 79 -22.28 12.28 5.33
CA GLN A 79 -23.47 12.76 4.64
C GLN A 79 -24.70 11.92 5.01
N ALA A 80 -24.59 10.59 4.92
CA ALA A 80 -25.68 9.67 5.24
C ALA A 80 -26.10 9.76 6.72
N LYS A 81 -25.17 10.01 7.64
CA LYS A 81 -25.50 10.25 9.06
C LYS A 81 -26.27 11.55 9.24
N SER A 82 -25.84 12.64 8.60
CA SER A 82 -26.54 13.93 8.67
C SER A 82 -27.96 13.83 8.08
N ASP A 83 -28.10 13.17 6.94
CA ASP A 83 -29.40 12.94 6.29
C ASP A 83 -30.30 12.05 7.17
N ALA A 84 -29.75 11.02 7.82
CA ALA A 84 -30.51 10.19 8.76
C ALA A 84 -30.97 10.98 9.99
N GLU A 85 -30.17 11.93 10.48
CA GLU A 85 -30.52 12.77 11.63
C GLU A 85 -31.61 13.79 11.29
N THR A 86 -31.51 14.46 10.15
CA THR A 86 -32.56 15.37 9.66
C THR A 86 -33.88 14.62 9.43
N GLN A 87 -33.82 13.42 8.84
CA GLN A 87 -35.00 12.59 8.65
C GLN A 87 -35.64 12.17 9.98
N ARG A 88 -34.83 11.86 11.00
CA ARG A 88 -35.33 11.54 12.35
C ARG A 88 -36.05 12.74 12.98
N GLN A 89 -35.50 13.94 12.85
CA GLN A 89 -36.13 15.17 13.37
C GLN A 89 -37.47 15.43 12.68
N LEU A 90 -37.52 15.34 11.35
CA LEU A 90 -38.75 15.52 10.59
C LEU A 90 -39.82 14.49 10.95
N ASN A 91 -39.42 13.23 11.13
CA ASN A 91 -40.36 12.18 11.56
C ASN A 91 -40.89 12.47 12.97
N ALA A 92 -40.04 12.89 13.90
CA ALA A 92 -40.47 13.26 15.26
C ALA A 92 -41.44 14.45 15.27
N GLU A 93 -41.21 15.44 14.40
CA GLU A 93 -42.12 16.59 14.25
C GLU A 93 -43.48 16.17 13.66
N LYS A 94 -43.48 15.31 12.64
CA LYS A 94 -44.71 14.74 12.07
C LYS A 94 -45.50 13.97 13.12
N ASP A 95 -44.83 13.14 13.92
CA ASP A 95 -45.48 12.36 14.98
C ASP A 95 -46.12 13.29 16.03
N ARG A 96 -45.43 14.38 16.40
CA ARG A 96 -45.98 15.41 17.29
C ARG A 96 -47.24 16.06 16.72
N LEU A 97 -47.20 16.50 15.45
CA LEU A 97 -48.34 17.13 14.79
C LEU A 97 -49.53 16.17 14.66
N LEU A 98 -49.27 14.89 14.41
CA LEU A 98 -50.31 13.86 14.37
C LEU A 98 -51.01 13.70 15.72
N GLU A 99 -50.28 13.72 16.83
CA GLU A 99 -50.89 13.69 18.16
C GLU A 99 -51.72 14.95 18.45
N GLU A 100 -51.23 16.13 18.09
CA GLU A 100 -52.00 17.38 18.19
C GLU A 100 -53.30 17.29 17.35
N TYR A 101 -53.25 16.77 16.13
CA TYR A 101 -54.42 16.60 15.27
C TYR A 101 -55.43 15.58 15.84
N LYS A 102 -54.96 14.46 16.38
CA LYS A 102 -55.81 13.45 17.02
C LYS A 102 -56.56 14.02 18.22
N THR A 103 -55.88 14.82 19.05
CA THR A 103 -56.51 15.45 20.22
C THR A 103 -57.57 16.47 19.83
N LEU A 104 -57.33 17.27 18.78
CA LEU A 104 -58.31 18.21 18.22
C LEU A 104 -59.55 17.51 17.66
N LEU A 105 -59.38 16.44 16.88
CA LEU A 105 -60.48 15.62 16.37
C LEU A 105 -61.31 14.98 17.51
N ALA A 106 -60.64 14.48 18.55
CA ALA A 106 -61.32 13.92 19.71
C ALA A 106 -62.17 14.98 20.45
N SER A 107 -61.70 16.24 20.48
CA SER A 107 -62.42 17.36 21.10
C SER A 107 -63.61 17.86 20.30
N GLN A 108 -63.60 17.72 18.97
CA GLN A 108 -64.70 18.13 18.07
C GLN A 108 -65.82 17.08 17.93
N SER A 109 -65.59 15.83 18.35
CA SER A 109 -66.59 14.74 18.27
C SER A 109 -67.51 14.61 19.51
N ARG A 110 -67.44 15.54 20.46
CA ARG A 110 -68.35 15.68 21.61
C ARG A 110 -69.31 16.83 21.41
#